data_AF-A0A7L2VU76-F1
#
_entry.id   AF-A0A7L2VU76-F1
#
_cell.length_a   1.000
_cell.length_b   1.000
_cell.length_c   1.000
_cell.angle_alpha   90.00
_cell.angle_beta   90.00
_cell.angle_gamma   90.00
#
_symmetry.space_group_name_H-M   'P 1'
#
loop_
_entity.id
_entity.type
_entity.pdbx_description
1 polymer ?
#
loop_
_entity_poly.entity_id
_entity_poly.type
_entity_poly.pdbx_seq_one_letter_code
_entity_poly.pdbx_strand_id
1 'polypeptide(L)'
;WVFLHEKAYQVRDTVIESSVVTKVKGIGRYAGRVLDTADYVTPPQGTSVFVVVTKQILTENQEQGVCPESDAAFRCSSDRDCRDSGPATGSGVLTGRCVPYNGTLSTCEIHGWCPAEIDTVDVPVMLEAENFTLFIKNSIRFPLFGFEKANLPPPGSGVALGRCRFHPE
;
A
#
# COMPACT_ATOMS: atom_id res chain seq x y z
N TRP A 1 -4.32 33.07 34.61
CA TRP A 1 -5.07 32.29 33.60
C TRP A 1 -5.27 33.08 32.30
N VAL A 2 -6.19 34.04 32.24
CA VAL A 2 -6.59 34.73 30.99
C VAL A 2 -5.45 35.34 30.17
N PHE A 3 -4.55 36.14 30.76
CA PHE A 3 -3.50 36.80 29.98
C PHE A 3 -2.30 35.91 29.70
N LEU A 4 -1.82 35.13 30.68
CA LEU A 4 -0.59 34.35 30.55
C LEU A 4 -0.82 32.96 29.93
N HIS A 5 -1.84 32.22 30.41
CA HIS A 5 -2.12 30.86 29.93
C HIS A 5 -2.83 30.90 28.58
N GLU A 6 -3.93 31.65 28.49
CA GLU A 6 -4.70 31.77 27.25
C GLU A 6 -4.07 32.72 26.22
N LYS A 7 -3.03 33.48 26.60
CA LYS A 7 -2.36 34.44 25.70
C LYS A 7 -3.35 35.36 24.99
N ALA A 8 -4.37 35.86 25.70
CA ALA A 8 -5.44 36.69 25.13
C ALA A 8 -4.94 38.03 24.52
N TYR A 9 -3.69 38.41 24.78
CA TYR A 9 -3.01 39.54 24.16
C TYR A 9 -2.47 39.25 22.75
N GLN A 10 -2.55 38.00 22.26
CA GLN A 10 -2.06 37.57 20.95
C GLN A 10 -3.22 37.25 20.01
N VAL A 11 -3.07 37.65 18.74
CA VAL A 11 -3.92 37.15 17.65
C VAL A 11 -3.50 35.72 17.32
N ARG A 12 -4.46 34.84 17.05
CA ARG A 12 -4.21 33.44 16.68
C ARG A 12 -4.72 33.19 15.27
N ASP A 13 -3.89 32.57 14.44
CA ASP A 13 -4.28 32.03 13.15
C ASP A 13 -4.42 30.51 13.28
N THR A 14 -5.60 29.99 12.93
CA THR A 14 -5.90 28.55 12.93
C THR A 14 -5.95 27.97 11.52
N VAL A 15 -5.89 28.80 10.48
CA VAL A 15 -5.93 28.38 9.08
C VAL A 15 -4.51 28.19 8.59
N ILE A 16 -4.02 26.96 8.73
CA ILE A 16 -2.66 26.59 8.29
C ILE A 16 -2.74 26.05 6.86
N GLU A 17 -1.99 26.67 5.96
CA GLU A 17 -1.72 26.09 4.64
C GLU A 17 -0.52 25.14 4.76
N SER A 18 -0.65 23.91 4.26
CA SER A 18 0.40 22.88 4.36
C SER A 18 0.59 22.15 3.03
N SER A 19 1.85 21.94 2.67
CA SER A 19 2.25 21.12 1.52
C SER A 19 3.27 20.09 1.97
N VAL A 20 3.07 18.82 1.57
CA VAL A 20 3.93 17.69 1.92
C VAL A 20 4.40 16.99 0.65
N VAL A 21 5.70 16.76 0.56
CA VAL A 21 6.32 15.93 -0.47
C VAL A 21 7.14 14.85 0.21
N THR A 22 6.93 13.59 -0.20
CA THR A 22 7.60 12.43 0.35
C THR A 22 8.50 11.75 -0.68
N LYS A 23 9.56 11.10 -0.22
CA LYS A 23 10.40 10.24 -1.05
C LYS A 23 10.96 9.10 -0.22
N VAL A 24 10.66 7.88 -0.60
CA VAL A 24 11.27 6.68 0.00
C VAL A 24 12.58 6.38 -0.71
N LYS A 25 13.55 5.82 0.01
CA LYS A 25 14.77 5.22 -0.54
C LYS A 25 15.12 3.95 0.19
N GLY A 26 15.53 2.94 -0.57
CA GLY A 26 15.93 1.64 -0.07
C GLY A 26 15.97 0.62 -1.20
N ILE A 27 16.68 -0.49 -0.97
CA ILE A 27 16.72 -1.61 -1.89
C ILE A 27 16.45 -2.86 -1.05
N GLY A 28 15.53 -3.71 -1.50
CA GLY A 28 15.23 -4.98 -0.85
C GLY A 28 15.36 -6.15 -1.80
N ARG A 29 15.44 -7.37 -1.25
CA ARG A 29 15.41 -8.61 -2.04
C ARG A 29 14.12 -9.35 -1.75
N TYR A 30 13.38 -9.69 -2.79
CA TYR A 30 12.11 -10.40 -2.66
C TYR A 30 11.94 -11.40 -3.80
N ALA A 31 11.59 -12.65 -3.48
CA ALA A 31 11.39 -13.72 -4.47
C ALA A 31 12.54 -13.85 -5.50
N GLY A 32 13.79 -13.70 -5.06
CA GLY A 32 14.98 -13.77 -5.92
C GLY A 32 15.24 -12.54 -6.79
N ARG A 33 14.40 -11.51 -6.71
CA ARG A 33 14.53 -10.23 -7.42
C ARG A 33 15.03 -9.13 -6.48
N VAL A 34 15.69 -8.13 -7.04
CA VAL A 34 16.04 -6.89 -6.32
C VAL A 34 14.95 -5.88 -6.62
N LEU A 35 14.34 -5.33 -5.58
CA LEU A 35 13.27 -4.35 -5.68
C LEU A 35 13.76 -2.97 -5.24
N ASP A 36 13.42 -1.95 -6.01
CA ASP A 36 13.69 -0.55 -5.69
C ASP A 36 12.40 0.25 -5.44
N THR A 37 12.56 1.57 -5.23
CA THR A 37 11.45 2.46 -4.91
C THR A 37 10.32 2.45 -5.94
N ALA A 38 10.59 2.19 -7.22
CA ALA A 38 9.57 2.11 -8.25
C ALA A 38 8.74 0.82 -8.16
N ASP A 39 9.28 -0.24 -7.54
CA ASP A 39 8.61 -1.52 -7.41
C ASP A 39 7.69 -1.59 -6.18
N TYR A 40 8.18 -1.08 -5.03
CA TYR A 40 7.48 -1.26 -3.75
C TYR A 40 6.72 -0.02 -3.26
N VAL A 41 6.87 1.16 -3.87
CA VAL A 41 6.12 2.36 -3.45
C VAL A 41 4.92 2.60 -4.36
N THR A 42 3.74 2.65 -3.75
CA THR A 42 2.50 2.99 -4.47
C THR A 42 1.61 3.96 -3.67
N PRO A 43 1.02 4.98 -4.31
CA PRO A 43 1.28 5.42 -5.68
C PRO A 43 2.59 6.26 -5.73
N PRO A 44 3.25 6.42 -6.91
CA PRO A 44 4.64 6.89 -7.00
C PRO A 44 4.84 8.42 -6.87
N GLN A 45 3.77 9.21 -6.76
CA GLN A 45 3.82 10.68 -6.86
C GLN A 45 4.45 11.36 -5.64
N GLY A 46 4.71 10.63 -4.55
CA GLY A 46 5.35 11.20 -3.35
C GLY A 46 4.44 12.20 -2.62
N THR A 47 3.15 11.91 -2.53
CA THR A 47 2.18 12.73 -1.78
C THR A 47 2.30 12.47 -0.27
N SER A 48 1.42 13.07 0.53
CA SER A 48 1.32 12.78 1.97
C SER A 48 0.90 11.34 2.28
N VAL A 49 0.35 10.61 1.30
CA VAL A 49 -0.09 9.22 1.45
C VAL A 49 0.62 8.34 0.43
N PHE A 50 1.23 7.27 0.91
CA PHE A 50 1.90 6.25 0.12
C PHE A 50 1.94 4.94 0.91
N VAL A 51 2.17 3.83 0.22
CA VAL A 51 2.34 2.49 0.77
C VAL A 51 3.72 1.98 0.39
N VAL A 52 4.39 1.32 1.33
CA VAL A 52 5.57 0.50 1.07
C VAL A 52 5.12 -0.96 1.11
N VAL A 53 5.12 -1.62 -0.05
CA VAL A 53 4.72 -3.01 -0.18
C VAL A 53 5.82 -3.91 0.39
N THR A 54 5.51 -4.64 1.45
CA THR A 54 6.46 -5.50 2.18
C THR A 54 6.23 -6.99 1.95
N LYS A 55 5.07 -7.38 1.41
CA LYS A 55 4.68 -8.77 1.12
C LYS A 55 3.88 -8.78 -0.19
N GLN A 56 4.12 -9.74 -1.07
CA GLN A 56 3.41 -9.88 -2.35
C GLN A 56 3.13 -11.35 -2.64
N ILE A 57 1.89 -11.66 -3.01
CA ILE A 57 1.51 -12.94 -3.61
C ILE A 57 1.39 -12.66 -5.11
N LEU A 58 2.19 -13.38 -5.91
CA LEU A 58 2.27 -13.16 -7.34
C LEU A 58 1.57 -14.28 -8.09
N THR A 59 0.57 -13.93 -8.88
CA THR A 59 -0.10 -14.84 -9.83
C THR A 59 0.32 -14.46 -11.24
N GLU A 60 1.39 -15.10 -11.74
CA GLU A 60 1.99 -14.76 -13.03
C GLU A 60 1.20 -15.33 -14.22
N ASN A 61 1.35 -14.69 -15.39
CA ASN A 61 0.82 -15.15 -16.68
C ASN A 61 -0.70 -15.36 -16.70
N GLN A 62 -1.45 -14.51 -15.98
CA GLN A 62 -2.91 -14.57 -16.07
C GLN A 62 -3.39 -14.17 -17.47
N GLU A 63 -4.35 -14.93 -17.97
CA GLU A 63 -5.07 -14.64 -19.21
C GLU A 63 -6.58 -14.62 -18.97
N GLN A 64 -7.33 -13.96 -19.85
CA GLN A 64 -8.79 -14.04 -19.80
C GLN A 64 -9.23 -15.44 -20.25
N GLY A 65 -9.94 -16.14 -19.37
CA GLY A 65 -10.35 -17.50 -19.64
C GLY A 65 -11.32 -18.03 -18.60
N VAL A 66 -11.45 -19.36 -18.61
CA VAL A 66 -12.32 -20.11 -17.72
C VAL A 66 -11.47 -21.10 -16.91
N CYS A 67 -11.59 -21.06 -15.59
CA CYS A 67 -10.81 -21.89 -14.68
C CYS A 67 -11.56 -22.16 -13.38
N PRO A 68 -11.21 -23.20 -12.62
CA PRO A 68 -11.71 -23.39 -11.26
C PRO A 68 -11.24 -22.27 -10.32
N GLU A 69 -12.11 -21.86 -9.40
CA GLU A 69 -11.77 -20.97 -8.28
C GLU A 69 -10.79 -21.66 -7.31
N SER A 70 -9.86 -20.89 -6.74
CA SER A 70 -8.82 -21.39 -5.83
C SER A 70 -9.25 -21.38 -4.35
N ASP A 71 -10.20 -20.52 -3.98
CA ASP A 71 -10.70 -20.39 -2.62
C ASP A 71 -11.59 -21.58 -2.22
N ALA A 72 -11.29 -22.16 -1.06
CA ALA A 72 -12.03 -23.27 -0.48
C ALA A 72 -13.50 -22.96 -0.18
N ALA A 73 -13.87 -21.67 -0.07
CA ALA A 73 -15.25 -21.22 0.08
C ALA A 73 -16.14 -21.62 -1.11
N PHE A 74 -15.56 -21.81 -2.31
CA PHE A 74 -16.27 -22.19 -3.53
C PHE A 74 -16.15 -23.68 -3.86
N ARG A 75 -15.88 -24.51 -2.85
CA ARG A 75 -15.95 -25.97 -2.98
C ARG A 75 -17.35 -26.39 -3.40
N CYS A 76 -17.44 -27.23 -4.41
CA CYS A 76 -18.70 -27.75 -4.92
C CYS A 76 -18.66 -29.28 -5.06
N SER A 77 -19.82 -29.91 -4.97
CA SER A 77 -20.04 -31.32 -5.31
C SER A 77 -20.88 -31.47 -6.57
N SER A 78 -21.69 -30.46 -6.90
CA SER A 78 -22.51 -30.42 -8.12
C SER A 78 -22.61 -29.01 -8.70
N ASP A 79 -22.98 -28.90 -9.99
CA ASP A 79 -23.21 -27.62 -10.67
C ASP A 79 -24.26 -26.73 -9.98
N ARG A 80 -25.17 -27.31 -9.20
CA ARG A 80 -26.20 -26.54 -8.47
C ARG A 80 -25.59 -25.65 -7.40
N ASP A 81 -24.59 -26.18 -6.69
CA ASP A 81 -23.89 -25.46 -5.62
C ASP A 81 -23.33 -24.14 -6.17
N CYS A 82 -22.80 -24.16 -7.40
CA CYS A 82 -22.23 -22.99 -8.07
C CYS A 82 -23.26 -22.01 -8.63
N ARG A 83 -24.51 -22.43 -8.85
CA ARG A 83 -25.61 -21.54 -9.27
C ARG A 83 -26.23 -20.82 -8.09
N ASP A 84 -26.22 -21.46 -6.93
CA ASP A 84 -26.78 -20.93 -5.69
C ASP A 84 -25.77 -20.04 -4.92
N SER A 85 -24.48 -20.11 -5.27
CA SER A 85 -23.37 -19.35 -4.65
C SER A 85 -23.30 -17.86 -5.03
N GLY A 86 -24.20 -17.39 -5.90
CA GLY A 86 -24.23 -16.01 -6.40
C GLY A 86 -23.65 -15.86 -7.81
N PRO A 87 -23.63 -14.64 -8.36
CA PRO A 87 -23.26 -14.42 -9.76
C PRO A 87 -21.74 -14.33 -9.99
N ALA A 88 -20.94 -14.00 -8.97
CA ALA A 88 -19.51 -13.74 -9.12
C ALA A 88 -18.75 -13.98 -7.80
N THR A 89 -17.44 -14.16 -7.92
CA THR A 89 -16.45 -14.29 -6.85
C THR A 89 -15.50 -13.08 -6.86
N GLY A 90 -14.51 -13.07 -5.97
CA GLY A 90 -13.41 -12.08 -6.03
C GLY A 90 -12.52 -12.23 -7.26
N SER A 91 -12.46 -13.43 -7.86
CA SER A 91 -11.57 -13.77 -8.99
C SER A 91 -12.28 -13.68 -10.36
N GLY A 92 -13.61 -13.80 -10.41
CA GLY A 92 -14.34 -13.78 -11.68
C GLY A 92 -15.85 -14.01 -11.58
N VAL A 93 -16.51 -14.20 -12.73
CA VAL A 93 -17.95 -14.47 -12.82
C VAL A 93 -18.20 -15.98 -12.80
N LEU A 94 -19.14 -16.45 -11.99
CA LEU A 94 -19.44 -17.89 -11.90
C LEU A 94 -20.16 -18.37 -13.17
N THR A 95 -19.64 -19.44 -13.77
CA THR A 95 -20.27 -20.09 -14.94
C THR A 95 -21.44 -21.01 -14.54
N GLY A 96 -21.50 -21.37 -13.26
CA GLY A 96 -22.49 -22.31 -12.71
C GLY A 96 -22.14 -23.78 -12.94
N ARG A 97 -20.87 -24.09 -13.26
CA ARG A 97 -20.33 -25.46 -13.38
C ARG A 97 -19.39 -25.77 -12.22
N CYS A 98 -19.41 -27.01 -11.77
CA CYS A 98 -18.50 -27.54 -10.77
C CYS A 98 -17.41 -28.35 -11.46
N VAL A 99 -16.15 -27.92 -11.37
CA VAL A 99 -15.03 -28.54 -12.07
C VAL A 99 -13.92 -28.93 -11.09
N PRO A 100 -13.14 -29.99 -11.38
CA PRO A 100 -12.05 -30.40 -10.50
C PRO A 100 -10.95 -29.34 -10.49
N TYR A 101 -10.63 -28.81 -9.32
CA TYR A 101 -9.46 -27.94 -9.10
C TYR A 101 -8.19 -28.80 -8.98
N ASN A 102 -8.26 -29.88 -8.21
CA ASN A 102 -7.22 -30.90 -8.11
C ASN A 102 -7.86 -32.31 -8.01
N GLY A 103 -7.05 -33.35 -7.80
CA GLY A 103 -7.56 -34.73 -7.73
C GLY A 103 -8.53 -35.04 -6.58
N THR A 104 -8.62 -34.19 -5.56
CA THR A 104 -9.46 -34.39 -4.36
C THR A 104 -10.48 -33.28 -4.11
N LEU A 105 -10.34 -32.14 -4.78
CA LEU A 105 -11.12 -30.93 -4.58
C LEU A 105 -11.72 -30.46 -5.91
N SER A 106 -13.04 -30.27 -5.92
CA SER A 106 -13.77 -29.58 -6.99
C SER A 106 -14.24 -28.23 -6.48
N THR A 107 -14.11 -27.22 -7.34
CA THR A 107 -14.56 -25.85 -7.06
C THR A 107 -15.35 -25.31 -8.24
N CYS A 108 -16.08 -24.23 -7.99
CA CYS A 108 -16.87 -23.61 -9.03
C CYS A 108 -16.00 -23.00 -10.13
N GLU A 109 -16.40 -23.22 -11.37
CA GLU A 109 -15.76 -22.69 -12.56
C GLU A 109 -16.13 -21.22 -12.75
N ILE A 110 -15.13 -20.36 -12.87
CA ILE A 110 -15.26 -18.92 -13.06
C ILE A 110 -14.76 -18.52 -14.46
N HIS A 111 -15.33 -17.45 -15.01
CA HIS A 111 -14.81 -16.73 -16.16
C HIS A 111 -14.17 -15.42 -15.69
N GLY A 112 -12.86 -15.27 -15.91
CA GLY A 112 -12.09 -14.16 -15.37
C GLY A 112 -10.61 -14.25 -15.72
N TRP A 113 -9.76 -13.69 -14.86
CA TRP A 113 -8.31 -13.84 -14.98
C TRP A 113 -7.87 -15.20 -14.44
N CYS A 114 -7.32 -16.03 -15.32
CA CYS A 114 -6.94 -17.40 -15.04
C CYS A 114 -5.43 -17.61 -15.19
N PRO A 115 -4.76 -18.35 -14.28
CA PRO A 115 -5.34 -19.02 -13.11
C PRO A 115 -5.74 -18.04 -12.00
N ALA A 116 -6.72 -18.42 -11.17
CA ALA A 116 -7.12 -17.66 -10.00
C ALA A 116 -5.99 -17.56 -8.96
N GLU A 117 -5.96 -16.47 -8.18
CA GLU A 117 -4.93 -16.24 -7.16
C GLU A 117 -5.00 -17.26 -6.03
N ILE A 118 -3.88 -17.81 -5.59
CA ILE A 118 -3.83 -18.77 -4.47
C ILE A 118 -3.31 -18.07 -3.21
N ASP A 119 -4.22 -17.61 -2.35
CA ASP A 119 -3.89 -16.89 -1.10
C ASP A 119 -3.55 -17.81 0.09
N THR A 120 -3.48 -19.13 -0.13
CA THR A 120 -3.07 -20.09 0.93
C THR A 120 -1.56 -20.26 1.04
N VAL A 121 -0.77 -19.58 0.19
CA VAL A 121 0.69 -19.72 0.15
C VAL A 121 1.32 -18.80 1.18
N ASP A 122 2.17 -19.36 2.05
CA ASP A 122 2.98 -18.57 2.96
C ASP A 122 4.17 -17.95 2.20
N VAL A 123 4.04 -16.67 1.87
CA VAL A 123 5.12 -15.88 1.25
C VAL A 123 5.83 -15.04 2.31
N PRO A 124 7.18 -14.93 2.25
CA PRO A 124 7.94 -14.17 3.23
C PRO A 124 7.64 -12.67 3.14
N VAL A 125 8.11 -11.93 4.14
CA VAL A 125 8.11 -10.47 4.17
C VAL A 125 9.50 -9.96 3.77
N MET A 126 9.57 -8.84 3.05
CA MET A 126 10.81 -8.13 2.71
C MET A 126 11.38 -7.44 3.94
N LEU A 127 12.23 -8.14 4.70
CA LEU A 127 12.79 -7.65 5.96
C LEU A 127 13.65 -6.39 5.78
N GLU A 128 14.29 -6.22 4.62
CA GLU A 128 15.10 -5.04 4.32
C GLU A 128 14.30 -3.73 4.35
N ALA A 129 12.97 -3.80 4.21
CA ALA A 129 12.08 -2.65 4.28
C ALA A 129 12.17 -1.89 5.61
N GLU A 130 12.54 -2.58 6.71
CA GLU A 130 12.77 -1.95 8.02
C GLU A 130 13.89 -0.90 7.98
N ASN A 131 14.86 -1.07 7.09
CA ASN A 131 16.00 -0.18 6.94
C ASN A 131 15.81 0.90 5.86
N PHE A 132 14.64 0.98 5.24
CA PHE A 132 14.34 2.02 4.26
C PHE A 132 14.26 3.39 4.94
N THR A 133 14.51 4.43 4.16
CA THR A 133 14.46 5.82 4.63
C THR A 133 13.31 6.55 3.97
N LEU A 134 12.58 7.33 4.77
CA LEU A 134 11.52 8.19 4.31
C LEU A 134 11.94 9.65 4.48
N PHE A 135 12.08 10.35 3.36
CA PHE A 135 12.26 11.79 3.35
C PHE A 135 10.89 12.47 3.31
N ILE A 136 10.64 13.37 4.26
CA ILE A 136 9.44 14.20 4.33
C ILE A 136 9.86 15.66 4.23
N LYS A 137 9.45 16.35 3.17
CA LYS A 137 9.52 17.81 3.05
C LYS A 137 8.14 18.38 3.31
N ASN A 138 7.98 19.02 4.46
CA ASN A 138 6.77 19.74 4.82
C ASN A 138 7.04 21.25 4.82
N SER A 139 6.17 21.99 4.14
CA SER A 139 6.17 23.46 4.12
C SER A 139 4.82 23.94 4.61
N ILE A 140 4.85 24.86 5.57
CA ILE A 140 3.65 25.44 6.19
C ILE A 140 3.64 26.95 6.00
N ARG A 141 2.42 27.51 5.97
CA ARG A 141 2.18 28.94 5.94
C ARG A 141 1.04 29.31 6.88
N PHE A 142 1.23 30.40 7.63
CA PHE A 142 0.19 31.08 8.41
C PHE A 142 -0.13 32.40 7.69
N PRO A 143 -1.19 32.43 6.85
CA PRO A 143 -1.47 33.55 5.97
C PRO A 143 -1.73 34.86 6.71
N LEU A 144 -2.35 34.81 7.90
CA LEU A 144 -2.66 36.01 8.68
C LEU A 144 -1.41 36.81 9.06
N PHE A 145 -0.28 36.12 9.23
CA PHE A 145 0.99 36.72 9.62
C PHE A 145 1.99 36.82 8.46
N GLY A 146 1.63 36.36 7.25
CA GLY A 146 2.57 36.24 6.13
C GLY A 146 3.79 35.38 6.46
N PHE A 147 3.64 34.40 7.37
CA PHE A 147 4.74 33.58 7.85
C PHE A 147 4.80 32.26 7.09
N GLU A 148 6.01 31.87 6.66
CA GLU A 148 6.29 30.60 5.98
C GLU A 148 7.48 29.91 6.63
N LYS A 149 7.42 28.58 6.74
CA LYS A 149 8.55 27.77 7.22
C LYS A 149 8.49 26.37 6.65
N ALA A 150 9.65 25.74 6.48
CA ALA A 150 9.77 24.33 6.13
C ALA A 150 10.51 23.56 7.23
N ASN A 151 10.29 22.25 7.28
CA ASN A 151 11.00 21.34 8.19
C ASN A 151 12.44 21.02 7.76
N LEU A 152 12.94 21.68 6.70
CA LEU A 152 14.31 21.51 6.22
C LEU A 152 15.26 22.50 6.90
N PRO A 153 16.53 22.11 7.11
CA PRO A 153 17.55 23.02 7.62
C PRO A 153 17.68 24.23 6.69
N PRO A 154 17.89 25.44 7.23
CA PRO A 154 18.14 26.61 6.40
C PRO A 154 19.43 26.42 5.58
N PRO A 155 19.52 27.04 4.38
CA PRO A 155 20.73 27.01 3.57
C PRO A 155 21.95 27.47 4.38
N GLY A 156 23.06 26.73 4.32
CA GLY A 156 24.28 27.07 5.05
C GLY A 156 24.35 26.59 6.50
N SER A 157 23.33 25.87 7.01
CA SER A 157 23.33 25.30 8.37
C SER A 157 24.35 24.18 8.61
N GLY A 158 25.08 23.72 7.58
CA GLY A 158 26.06 22.63 7.68
C GLY A 158 25.46 21.24 7.93
N VAL A 159 24.14 21.13 8.12
CA VAL A 159 23.44 19.86 8.34
C VAL A 159 23.37 19.06 7.04
N ALA A 160 24.19 18.02 6.96
CA ALA A 160 24.20 17.12 5.81
C ALA A 160 23.02 16.14 5.87
N LEU A 161 22.01 16.35 5.03
CA LEU A 161 20.88 15.44 4.83
C LEU A 161 21.31 14.02 4.41
N GLY A 162 22.54 13.84 3.92
CA GLY A 162 23.04 12.55 3.43
C GLY A 162 23.37 11.52 4.52
N ARG A 163 23.46 11.90 5.80
CA ARG A 163 23.83 10.98 6.90
C ARG A 163 22.93 11.08 8.13
N CYS A 164 21.99 12.02 8.18
CA CYS A 164 21.12 12.18 9.33
C CYS A 164 20.13 11.02 9.47
N ARG A 165 19.83 10.63 10.71
CA ARG A 165 18.69 9.78 11.06
C ARG A 165 17.86 10.53 12.09
N PHE A 166 16.55 10.60 11.85
CA PHE A 166 15.64 11.26 12.78
C PHE A 166 15.62 10.51 14.12
N HIS A 167 15.68 11.26 15.21
CA HIS A 167 15.43 10.81 16.56
C HIS A 167 14.60 11.91 17.26
N PRO A 168 13.59 11.55 18.09
CA PRO A 168 12.75 12.54 18.75
C PRO A 168 13.47 13.33 19.86
N GLU A 169 14.54 12.77 20.43
CA GLU A 169 15.43 13.41 21.42
C GLU A 169 16.73 13.91 20.79
#